data_AF-A0A832WDA7-F1
#
_entry.id   AF-A0A832WDA7-F1
#
_cell.length_a   1.000
_cell.length_b   1.000
_cell.length_c   1.000
_cell.angle_alpha   90.00
_cell.angle_beta   90.00
_cell.angle_gamma   90.00
#
_symmetry.space_group_name_H-M   'P 1'
#
loop_
_entity.id
_entity.type
_entity.pdbx_description
1 polymer ?
#
loop_
_entity_poly.entity_id
_entity_poly.type
_entity_poly.pdbx_seq_one_letter_code
_entity_poly.pdbx_strand_id
1 'polypeptide(L)'
;MIKESVLNIGFDDTDSPTGMCTTFLAYKIVDLLQKQKTEFLDFPKLIRFNPNIPWKTRGNGAVSLKIKTRNPSKIKNQIKNLVSKYSDIKNGANPGLVFFESDIIPSEFIKFSNLALWQLINRNDAKKLAKKYNLDFFYEGNGQGLVGAISAIGYDFHDHTLELLSYRKKIKFGTERKISVKSVKEMQEKTFPYTFNSFDVKKDRVLITPHGPDPVFYGIRGENVNSLIDATKILKSNEKLDGYMIFKSNQGTGDHLKNELNFETMKPYASGTLSG
;
A
#
# COMPACT_ATOMS: atom_id res chain seq x y z
N MET A 1 30.86 -9.32 15.86
CA MET A 1 29.76 -9.84 15.02
C MET A 1 28.83 -8.67 14.73
N ILE A 2 28.46 -8.43 13.46
CA ILE A 2 27.52 -7.34 13.12
C ILE A 2 26.14 -7.75 13.65
N LYS A 3 25.59 -6.96 14.58
CA LYS A 3 24.29 -7.20 15.20
C LYS A 3 23.19 -7.09 14.13
N GLU A 4 22.27 -8.06 14.12
CA GLU A 4 21.07 -7.96 13.29
C GLU A 4 20.18 -6.84 13.82
N SER A 5 19.66 -6.04 12.90
CA SER A 5 18.77 -4.91 13.16
C SER A 5 17.44 -5.14 12.47
N VAL A 6 16.36 -4.67 13.10
CA VAL A 6 15.05 -4.61 12.47
C VAL A 6 14.85 -3.26 11.83
N LEU A 7 14.61 -3.27 10.53
CA LEU A 7 14.43 -2.09 9.71
C LEU A 7 12.97 -2.03 9.25
N ASN A 8 12.26 -1.00 9.70
CA ASN A 8 10.94 -0.64 9.19
C ASN A 8 11.13 0.36 8.05
N ILE A 9 10.46 0.10 6.94
CA ILE A 9 10.58 0.88 5.70
C ILE A 9 9.17 1.31 5.33
N GLY A 10 8.92 2.61 5.23
CA GLY A 10 7.63 3.15 4.81
C GLY A 10 7.81 4.01 3.57
N PHE A 11 6.90 3.92 2.61
CA PHE A 11 6.90 4.79 1.43
C PHE A 11 5.50 5.02 0.87
N ASP A 12 5.32 6.18 0.27
CA ASP A 12 4.04 6.64 -0.29
C ASP A 12 4.26 7.68 -1.39
N ASP A 13 3.19 8.01 -2.13
CA ASP A 13 3.11 9.08 -3.12
C ASP A 13 4.16 8.94 -4.25
N THR A 14 4.37 7.69 -4.68
CA THR A 14 5.32 7.36 -5.76
C THR A 14 4.66 7.28 -7.14
N ASP A 15 3.33 7.23 -7.18
CA ASP A 15 2.54 7.13 -8.40
C ASP A 15 1.83 8.44 -8.78
N SER A 16 1.45 8.53 -10.05
CA SER A 16 0.64 9.63 -10.58
C SER A 16 -0.59 9.08 -11.30
N PRO A 17 -1.56 9.93 -11.69
CA PRO A 17 -2.67 9.53 -12.55
C PRO A 17 -2.21 8.93 -13.90
N THR A 18 -0.99 9.22 -14.34
CA THR A 18 -0.45 8.86 -15.65
C THR A 18 0.43 7.60 -15.64
N GLY A 19 0.82 7.09 -14.47
CA GLY A 19 1.65 5.89 -14.41
C GLY A 19 2.20 5.56 -13.04
N MET A 20 2.91 4.42 -13.00
CA MET A 20 3.48 3.80 -11.81
C MET A 20 2.42 3.39 -10.77
N CYS A 21 2.88 2.79 -9.68
CA CYS A 21 2.05 2.40 -8.55
C CYS A 21 2.95 2.14 -7.34
N THR A 22 2.60 2.69 -6.18
CA THR A 22 3.32 2.46 -4.92
C THR A 22 3.47 0.97 -4.59
N THR A 23 2.45 0.15 -4.86
CA THR A 23 2.54 -1.31 -4.64
C THR A 23 3.45 -2.02 -5.66
N PHE A 24 3.57 -1.51 -6.89
CA PHE A 24 4.52 -2.05 -7.87
C PHE A 24 5.97 -1.76 -7.48
N LEU A 25 6.25 -0.58 -6.95
CA LEU A 25 7.56 -0.29 -6.34
C LEU A 25 7.85 -1.28 -5.20
N ALA A 26 6.88 -1.54 -4.32
CA ALA A 26 7.02 -2.54 -3.26
C ALA A 26 7.38 -3.91 -3.81
N TYR A 27 6.69 -4.36 -4.87
CA TYR A 27 6.98 -5.62 -5.55
C TYR A 27 8.43 -5.68 -6.08
N LYS A 28 8.95 -4.59 -6.64
CA LYS A 28 10.35 -4.52 -7.11
C LYS A 28 11.37 -4.49 -5.96
N ILE A 29 11.03 -3.84 -4.84
CA ILE A 29 11.86 -3.88 -3.62
C ILE A 29 11.91 -5.31 -3.08
N VAL A 30 10.76 -5.97 -2.95
CA VAL A 30 10.67 -7.33 -2.40
C VAL A 30 11.41 -8.33 -3.30
N ASP A 31 11.24 -8.28 -4.62
CA ASP A 31 11.98 -9.13 -5.56
C ASP A 31 13.51 -8.96 -5.43
N LEU A 32 13.99 -7.72 -5.30
CA LEU A 32 15.41 -7.44 -5.09
C LEU A 32 15.92 -8.04 -3.77
N LEU A 33 15.18 -7.87 -2.67
CA LEU A 33 15.60 -8.28 -1.34
C LEU A 33 15.49 -9.80 -1.13
N GLN A 34 14.49 -10.45 -1.74
CA GLN A 34 14.36 -11.91 -1.74
C GLN A 34 15.53 -12.58 -2.45
N LYS A 35 16.00 -12.03 -3.59
CA LYS A 35 17.22 -12.51 -4.28
C LYS A 35 18.46 -12.40 -3.40
N GLN A 36 18.47 -11.49 -2.43
CA GLN A 36 19.54 -11.33 -1.44
C GLN A 36 19.31 -12.16 -0.17
N LYS A 37 18.25 -12.99 -0.12
CA LYS A 37 17.86 -13.78 1.06
C LYS A 37 17.65 -12.93 2.32
N THR A 38 17.11 -11.73 2.14
CA THR A 38 16.73 -10.86 3.26
C THR A 38 15.53 -11.46 3.98
N GLU A 39 15.57 -11.48 5.31
CA GLU A 39 14.46 -11.97 6.14
C GLU A 39 13.38 -10.90 6.26
N PHE A 40 12.15 -11.26 5.87
CA PHE A 40 10.95 -10.45 6.08
C PHE A 40 10.25 -10.93 7.34
N LEU A 41 9.86 -9.98 8.19
CA LEU A 41 9.25 -10.29 9.50
C LEU A 41 7.72 -10.37 9.45
N ASP A 42 7.11 -9.91 8.35
CA ASP A 42 5.68 -10.03 8.05
C ASP A 42 5.47 -9.83 6.52
N PHE A 43 4.25 -10.01 6.04
CA PHE A 43 3.86 -9.56 4.70
C PHE A 43 4.09 -8.04 4.54
N PRO A 44 4.42 -7.58 3.31
CA PRO A 44 4.28 -6.16 2.98
C PRO A 44 2.90 -5.64 3.38
N LYS A 45 2.87 -4.49 4.05
CA LYS A 45 1.62 -3.87 4.49
C LYS A 45 1.17 -2.84 3.45
N LEU A 46 -0.09 -2.91 3.02
CA LEU A 46 -0.74 -1.89 2.19
C LEU A 46 -1.82 -1.20 3.02
N ILE A 47 -1.57 0.05 3.41
CA ILE A 47 -2.46 0.79 4.30
C ILE A 47 -3.22 1.84 3.51
N ARG A 48 -4.54 1.77 3.51
CA ARG A 48 -5.44 2.79 2.97
C ARG A 48 -5.74 3.82 4.07
N PHE A 49 -5.32 5.04 3.83
CA PHE A 49 -5.63 6.18 4.69
C PHE A 49 -6.94 6.85 4.29
N ASN A 50 -7.24 7.98 4.92
CA ASN A 50 -8.49 8.71 4.77
C ASN A 50 -8.93 8.85 3.29
N PRO A 51 -10.09 8.28 2.89
CA PRO A 51 -10.52 8.32 1.50
C PRO A 51 -10.94 9.73 1.05
N ASN A 52 -11.12 10.68 1.97
CA ASN A 52 -11.62 12.01 1.67
C ASN A 52 -10.52 13.00 1.26
N ILE A 53 -9.24 12.62 1.32
CA ILE A 53 -8.13 13.51 0.94
C ILE A 53 -8.25 13.95 -0.54
N PRO A 54 -8.14 15.25 -0.88
CA PRO A 54 -8.41 15.75 -2.22
C PRO A 54 -7.26 15.54 -3.21
N TRP A 55 -6.01 15.49 -2.73
CA TRP A 55 -4.83 15.21 -3.54
C TRP A 55 -4.42 13.73 -3.56
N LYS A 56 -5.30 12.83 -3.09
CA LYS A 56 -5.05 11.39 -3.24
C LYS A 56 -4.96 11.05 -4.73
N THR A 57 -4.22 10.00 -5.05
CA THR A 57 -4.36 9.34 -6.35
C THR A 57 -5.70 8.58 -6.37
N ARG A 58 -5.72 7.26 -6.64
CA ARG A 58 -7.01 6.54 -6.65
C ARG A 58 -7.46 6.03 -5.29
N GLY A 59 -6.53 5.79 -4.37
CA GLY A 59 -6.88 5.11 -3.13
C GLY A 59 -6.07 5.48 -1.90
N ASN A 60 -5.39 6.62 -1.89
CA ASN A 60 -4.65 7.16 -0.73
C ASN A 60 -3.89 6.07 0.08
N GLY A 61 -3.07 5.30 -0.61
CA GLY A 61 -2.50 4.06 -0.07
C GLY A 61 -0.99 4.11 0.03
N ALA A 62 -0.46 3.88 1.23
CA ALA A 62 0.97 3.79 1.49
C ALA A 62 1.39 2.34 1.77
N VAL A 63 2.69 2.06 1.64
CA VAL A 63 3.24 0.73 1.89
C VAL A 63 4.27 0.77 3.00
N SER A 64 4.30 -0.29 3.82
CA SER A 64 5.42 -0.55 4.71
C SER A 64 5.94 -1.99 4.65
N LEU A 65 7.24 -2.14 4.89
CA LEU A 65 7.96 -3.40 4.97
C LEU A 65 8.68 -3.47 6.31
N LYS A 66 8.73 -4.66 6.93
CA LYS A 66 9.51 -4.93 8.14
C LYS A 66 10.48 -6.08 7.86
N ILE A 67 11.78 -5.80 7.94
CA ILE A 67 12.83 -6.76 7.61
C ILE A 67 13.86 -6.87 8.73
N LYS A 68 14.58 -7.98 8.76
CA LYS A 68 15.75 -8.17 9.61
C LYS A 68 17.00 -8.20 8.74
N THR A 69 18.02 -7.42 9.10
CA THR A 69 19.23 -7.28 8.29
C THR A 69 20.47 -6.97 9.11
N ARG A 70 21.63 -7.45 8.62
CA ARG A 70 22.96 -7.08 9.11
C ARG A 70 23.57 -5.90 8.36
N ASN A 71 22.96 -5.45 7.27
CA ASN A 71 23.49 -4.37 6.45
C ASN A 71 22.40 -3.37 6.07
N PRO A 72 21.85 -2.62 7.06
CA PRO A 72 20.77 -1.66 6.83
C PRO A 72 21.19 -0.59 5.82
N SER A 73 22.42 -0.07 5.89
CA SER A 73 22.91 0.98 4.99
C SER A 73 22.89 0.57 3.51
N LYS A 74 23.30 -0.67 3.19
CA LYS A 74 23.22 -1.19 1.81
C LYS A 74 21.77 -1.26 1.32
N ILE A 75 20.87 -1.80 2.14
CA ILE A 75 19.45 -1.93 1.79
C ILE A 75 18.81 -0.56 1.59
N LYS A 76 19.07 0.38 2.50
CA LYS A 76 18.59 1.77 2.40
C LYS A 76 18.99 2.41 1.08
N ASN A 77 20.25 2.30 0.68
CA ASN A 77 20.73 2.87 -0.59
C ASN A 77 20.09 2.20 -1.82
N GLN A 78 19.92 0.87 -1.80
CA GLN A 78 19.24 0.15 -2.88
C GLN A 78 17.77 0.56 -3.03
N ILE A 79 17.06 0.72 -1.92
CA ILE A 79 15.66 1.15 -1.91
C ILE A 79 15.54 2.61 -2.36
N LYS A 80 16.43 3.51 -1.90
CA LYS A 80 16.50 4.91 -2.39
C LYS A 80 16.61 4.94 -3.92
N ASN A 81 17.51 4.14 -4.51
CA ASN A 81 17.65 4.04 -5.97
C ASN A 81 16.39 3.52 -6.66
N LEU A 82 15.68 2.55 -6.07
CA LEU A 82 14.42 2.05 -6.61
C LEU A 82 13.31 3.11 -6.54
N VAL A 83 13.22 3.86 -5.44
CA VAL A 83 12.27 4.97 -5.31
C VAL A 83 12.54 6.01 -6.40
N SER A 84 13.78 6.46 -6.57
CA SER A 84 14.12 7.42 -7.65
C SER A 84 13.82 6.89 -9.05
N LYS A 85 13.96 5.57 -9.27
CA LYS A 85 13.72 4.93 -10.57
C LYS A 85 12.23 4.73 -10.91
N TYR A 86 11.41 4.40 -9.92
CA TYR A 86 10.02 3.99 -10.12
C TYR A 86 8.99 5.04 -9.66
N SER A 87 9.44 6.18 -9.12
CA SER A 87 8.53 7.28 -8.78
C SER A 87 8.25 8.16 -9.99
N ASP A 88 6.99 8.52 -10.18
CA ASP A 88 6.55 9.31 -11.33
C ASP A 88 6.59 10.83 -11.07
N ILE A 89 7.75 11.30 -10.59
CA ILE A 89 7.96 12.67 -10.08
C ILE A 89 7.60 13.72 -11.14
N LYS A 90 7.95 13.45 -12.40
CA LYS A 90 7.68 14.37 -13.53
C LYS A 90 6.18 14.62 -13.75
N ASN A 91 5.33 13.72 -13.29
CA ASN A 91 3.88 13.78 -13.44
C ASN A 91 3.17 14.08 -12.11
N GLY A 92 3.89 14.63 -11.13
CA GLY A 92 3.31 15.23 -9.92
C GLY A 92 3.37 14.37 -8.66
N ALA A 93 4.01 13.20 -8.70
CA ALA A 93 4.25 12.38 -7.51
C ALA A 93 5.19 13.11 -6.52
N ASN A 94 4.89 13.06 -5.22
CA ASN A 94 5.76 13.62 -4.16
C ASN A 94 6.28 12.51 -3.23
N PRO A 95 7.14 11.61 -3.74
CA PRO A 95 7.48 10.38 -3.05
C PRO A 95 8.09 10.68 -1.70
N GLY A 96 7.63 9.96 -0.68
CA GLY A 96 8.24 9.93 0.63
C GLY A 96 8.75 8.53 0.94
N LEU A 97 9.94 8.44 1.51
CA LEU A 97 10.58 7.20 1.94
C LEU A 97 11.15 7.42 3.34
N VAL A 98 10.81 6.55 4.28
CA VAL A 98 11.26 6.61 5.67
C VAL A 98 11.81 5.27 6.08
N PHE A 99 12.95 5.32 6.78
CA PHE A 99 13.57 4.19 7.42
C PHE A 99 13.59 4.41 8.93
N PHE A 100 13.16 3.40 9.68
CA PHE A 100 13.18 3.41 11.13
C PHE A 100 13.73 2.09 11.67
N GLU A 101 14.92 2.15 12.25
CA GLU A 101 15.67 0.99 12.74
C GLU A 101 15.35 0.76 14.23
N SER A 102 14.32 -0.05 14.50
CA SER A 102 13.84 -0.39 15.84
C SER A 102 12.83 -1.53 15.76
N ASP A 103 12.80 -2.37 16.79
CA ASP A 103 11.73 -3.37 16.97
C ASP A 103 10.43 -2.74 17.46
N ILE A 104 10.54 -1.67 18.24
CA ILE A 104 9.45 -1.01 18.95
C ILE A 104 9.09 0.28 18.22
N ILE A 105 7.84 0.37 17.76
CA ILE A 105 7.29 1.56 17.11
C ILE A 105 6.81 2.54 18.19
N PRO A 106 7.27 3.81 18.19
CA PRO A 106 6.84 4.81 19.16
C PRO A 106 5.33 5.07 19.12
N SER A 107 4.73 5.35 20.27
CA SER A 107 3.29 5.64 20.39
C SER A 107 2.86 6.82 19.50
N GLU A 108 3.73 7.80 19.29
CA GLU A 108 3.47 8.95 18.43
C GLU A 108 3.32 8.57 16.96
N PHE A 109 3.97 7.50 16.47
CA PHE A 109 3.79 7.01 15.11
C PHE A 109 2.41 6.37 14.95
N ILE A 110 1.98 5.61 15.96
CA ILE A 110 0.65 4.99 16.01
C ILE A 110 -0.42 6.07 16.05
N LYS A 111 -0.28 7.09 16.91
CA LYS A 111 -1.19 8.25 16.96
C LYS A 111 -1.24 9.00 15.64
N PHE A 112 -0.08 9.24 15.02
CA PHE A 112 0.01 9.92 13.72
C PHE A 112 -0.68 9.12 12.62
N SER A 113 -0.46 7.80 12.58
CA SER A 113 -1.15 6.88 11.67
C SER A 113 -2.66 6.88 11.89
N ASN A 114 -3.11 6.80 13.14
CA ASN A 114 -4.53 6.80 13.46
C ASN A 114 -5.21 8.08 12.99
N LEU A 115 -4.60 9.25 13.19
CA LEU A 115 -5.10 10.51 12.64
C LEU A 115 -5.17 10.48 11.10
N ALA A 116 -4.20 9.86 10.43
CA ALA A 116 -4.13 9.80 8.97
C ALA A 116 -5.27 8.97 8.36
N LEU A 117 -5.88 8.05 9.13
CA LEU A 117 -7.01 7.25 8.69
C LEU A 117 -8.27 8.07 8.48
N TRP A 118 -8.42 9.21 9.15
CA TRP A 118 -9.71 9.91 9.19
C TRP A 118 -9.63 11.44 9.18
N GLN A 119 -8.45 12.05 9.29
CA GLN A 119 -8.26 13.50 9.17
C GLN A 119 -7.28 13.86 8.06
N LEU A 120 -7.29 15.14 7.69
CA LEU A 120 -6.28 15.76 6.85
C LEU A 120 -5.09 16.19 7.71
N ILE A 121 -3.92 15.61 7.44
CA ILE A 121 -2.69 15.91 8.18
C ILE A 121 -1.81 16.89 7.41
N ASN A 122 -1.24 17.86 8.13
CA ASN A 122 -0.25 18.77 7.57
C ASN A 122 1.12 18.07 7.40
N ARG A 123 1.67 18.11 6.19
CA ARG A 123 3.02 17.59 5.88
C ARG A 123 4.13 18.13 6.79
N ASN A 124 3.98 19.34 7.35
CA ASN A 124 4.96 19.88 8.29
C ASN A 124 5.02 19.09 9.59
N ASP A 125 3.92 18.46 10.01
CA ASP A 125 3.91 17.62 11.21
C ASP A 125 4.66 16.31 10.96
N ALA A 126 4.58 15.75 9.76
CA ALA A 126 5.45 14.64 9.35
C ALA A 126 6.94 15.03 9.40
N LYS A 127 7.29 16.23 8.91
CA LYS A 127 8.68 16.74 8.97
C LYS A 127 9.16 16.96 10.40
N LYS A 128 8.31 17.51 11.28
CA LYS A 128 8.63 17.66 12.72
C LYS A 128 8.85 16.29 13.38
N LEU A 129 7.97 15.32 13.09
CA LEU A 129 8.07 13.97 13.63
C LEU A 129 9.35 13.27 13.16
N ALA A 130 9.68 13.39 11.87
CA ALA A 130 10.92 12.84 11.31
C ALA A 130 12.16 13.43 11.98
N LYS A 131 12.19 14.75 12.23
CA LYS A 131 13.28 15.41 12.96
C LYS A 131 13.35 14.97 14.43
N LYS A 132 12.21 14.91 15.13
CA LYS A 132 12.13 14.51 16.55
C LYS A 132 12.75 13.14 16.80
N TYR A 133 12.54 12.18 15.89
CA TYR A 133 13.05 10.82 16.01
C TYR A 133 14.33 10.56 15.22
N ASN A 134 14.96 11.60 14.66
CA ASN A 134 16.15 11.50 13.82
C ASN A 134 16.03 10.41 12.73
N LEU A 135 14.90 10.41 12.03
CA LEU A 135 14.61 9.40 11.01
C LEU A 135 15.55 9.55 9.81
N ASP A 136 15.94 8.43 9.22
CA ASP A 136 16.58 8.41 7.90
C ASP A 136 15.48 8.42 6.86
N PHE A 137 15.30 9.56 6.19
CA PHE A 137 14.24 9.73 5.21
C PHE A 137 14.77 10.36 3.91
N PHE A 138 14.01 10.14 2.85
CA PHE A 138 14.21 10.73 1.53
C PHE A 138 12.84 11.20 1.03
N TYR A 139 12.77 12.37 0.42
CA TYR A 139 11.56 12.81 -0.25
C TYR A 139 11.89 13.72 -1.43
N GLU A 140 10.99 13.75 -2.41
CA GLU A 140 11.02 14.69 -3.52
C GLU A 140 9.75 15.56 -3.50
N GLY A 141 9.83 16.71 -4.14
CA GLY A 141 8.72 17.66 -4.17
C GLY A 141 8.43 18.29 -2.81
N ASN A 142 7.15 18.38 -2.43
CA ASN A 142 6.72 19.12 -1.24
C ASN A 142 6.83 18.31 0.08
N GLY A 143 7.12 17.01 0.00
CA GLY A 143 7.23 16.10 1.13
C GLY A 143 5.90 15.53 1.62
N GLN A 144 4.85 15.55 0.80
CA GLN A 144 3.53 14.97 1.14
C GLN A 144 3.61 13.46 1.42
N GLY A 145 4.38 12.70 0.63
CA GLY A 145 4.55 11.26 0.84
C GLY A 145 5.16 10.88 2.19
N LEU A 146 5.82 11.80 2.91
CA LEU A 146 6.30 11.53 4.27
C LEU A 146 5.15 11.27 5.25
N VAL A 147 3.97 11.85 5.02
CA VAL A 147 2.78 11.59 5.84
C VAL A 147 2.42 10.12 5.75
N GLY A 148 2.22 9.60 4.54
CA GLY A 148 1.86 8.19 4.36
C GLY A 148 2.98 7.24 4.74
N ALA A 149 4.25 7.58 4.45
CA ALA A 149 5.40 6.74 4.80
C ALA A 149 5.54 6.53 6.32
N ILE A 150 5.46 7.59 7.13
CA ILE A 150 5.52 7.48 8.59
C ILE A 150 4.28 6.77 9.12
N SER A 151 3.09 7.13 8.63
CA SER A 151 1.84 6.51 9.05
C SER A 151 1.82 5.01 8.72
N ALA A 152 2.36 4.57 7.58
CA ALA A 152 2.41 3.15 7.22
C ALA A 152 3.32 2.32 8.13
N ILE A 153 4.40 2.93 8.65
CA ILE A 153 5.24 2.31 9.70
C ILE A 153 4.47 2.26 11.02
N GLY A 154 3.76 3.35 11.35
CA GLY A 154 2.99 3.51 12.58
C GLY A 154 1.69 2.72 12.65
N TYR A 155 1.19 2.21 11.52
CA TYR A 155 -0.11 1.58 11.47
C TYR A 155 -0.11 0.20 12.15
N ASP A 156 -1.02 0.07 13.12
CA ASP A 156 -1.22 -1.12 13.92
C ASP A 156 -2.55 -1.82 13.56
N PHE A 157 -2.45 -3.09 13.17
CA PHE A 157 -3.59 -3.86 12.68
C PHE A 157 -4.38 -4.42 13.86
N HIS A 158 -5.58 -3.90 14.09
CA HIS A 158 -6.57 -4.52 14.99
C HIS A 158 -7.39 -5.60 14.27
N ASP A 159 -7.72 -5.32 13.01
CA ASP A 159 -8.35 -6.22 12.05
C ASP A 159 -7.62 -6.06 10.71
N HIS A 160 -7.61 -7.09 9.88
CA HIS A 160 -6.95 -7.04 8.57
C HIS A 160 -7.58 -8.01 7.60
N THR A 161 -7.43 -7.68 6.32
CA THR A 161 -7.59 -8.63 5.24
C THR A 161 -6.27 -8.74 4.48
N LEU A 162 -6.25 -9.61 3.48
CA LEU A 162 -5.16 -9.72 2.53
C LEU A 162 -5.61 -9.20 1.16
N GLU A 163 -4.67 -8.67 0.39
CA GLU A 163 -4.87 -8.34 -1.02
C GLU A 163 -3.72 -8.91 -1.85
N LEU A 164 -4.04 -9.80 -2.80
CA LEU A 164 -3.11 -10.27 -3.82
C LEU A 164 -3.18 -9.34 -5.02
N LEU A 165 -2.09 -8.65 -5.30
CA LEU A 165 -1.93 -7.85 -6.51
C LEU A 165 -1.07 -8.58 -7.51
N SER A 166 -1.58 -8.76 -8.73
CA SER A 166 -0.78 -9.25 -9.85
C SER A 166 -0.31 -8.09 -10.71
N TYR A 167 0.89 -8.20 -11.28
CA TYR A 167 1.55 -7.14 -12.02
C TYR A 167 1.80 -7.51 -13.47
N ARG A 168 1.68 -6.52 -14.35
CA ARG A 168 1.93 -6.65 -15.78
C ARG A 168 3.41 -6.53 -16.08
N LYS A 169 3.83 -7.09 -17.22
CA LYS A 169 5.13 -6.77 -17.80
C LYS A 169 5.13 -5.33 -18.31
N LYS A 170 6.28 -4.66 -18.23
CA LYS A 170 6.42 -3.24 -18.65
C LYS A 170 5.89 -2.95 -20.06
N ILE A 171 6.09 -3.89 -21.01
CA ILE A 171 5.62 -3.78 -22.40
C ILE A 171 4.08 -3.70 -22.53
N LYS A 172 3.33 -4.05 -21.47
CA LYS A 172 1.87 -4.01 -21.44
C LYS A 172 1.30 -2.80 -20.68
N PHE A 173 2.13 -1.97 -20.04
CA PHE A 173 1.63 -0.78 -19.34
C PHE A 173 0.90 0.15 -20.31
N GLY A 174 -0.15 0.84 -19.85
CA GLY A 174 -0.98 1.70 -20.70
C GLY A 174 -1.98 0.97 -21.62
N THR A 175 -1.76 -0.31 -21.94
CA THR A 175 -2.66 -1.07 -22.82
C THR A 175 -3.90 -1.58 -22.07
N GLU A 176 -4.97 -1.88 -22.81
CA GLU A 176 -6.20 -2.45 -22.23
C GLU A 176 -5.92 -3.78 -21.51
N ARG A 177 -6.54 -3.99 -20.34
CA ARG A 177 -6.47 -5.25 -19.59
C ARG A 177 -7.60 -6.17 -20.05
N LYS A 178 -7.27 -7.42 -20.39
CA LYS A 178 -8.26 -8.41 -20.83
C LYS A 178 -8.28 -9.60 -19.88
N ILE A 179 -9.32 -9.65 -19.04
CA ILE A 179 -9.60 -10.77 -18.12
C ILE A 179 -10.96 -11.39 -18.48
N SER A 180 -11.07 -12.72 -18.38
CA SER A 180 -12.33 -13.40 -18.67
C SER A 180 -13.36 -13.13 -17.57
N VAL A 181 -14.42 -12.39 -17.90
CA VAL A 181 -15.55 -12.09 -17.00
C VAL A 181 -16.14 -13.37 -16.40
N LYS A 182 -16.33 -14.41 -17.23
CA LYS A 182 -16.81 -15.73 -16.77
C LYS A 182 -15.89 -16.32 -15.71
N SER A 183 -14.57 -16.25 -15.89
CA SER A 183 -13.62 -16.75 -14.88
C SER A 183 -13.64 -15.95 -13.59
N VAL A 184 -13.91 -14.64 -13.64
CA VAL A 184 -14.04 -13.81 -12.44
C VAL A 184 -15.29 -14.18 -11.64
N LYS A 185 -16.42 -14.42 -12.33
CA LYS A 185 -17.66 -14.91 -11.68
C LYS A 185 -17.44 -16.26 -11.02
N GLU A 186 -16.89 -17.22 -11.77
CA GLU A 186 -16.57 -18.57 -11.28
C GLU A 186 -15.61 -18.51 -10.09
N MET A 187 -14.58 -17.66 -10.16
CA MET A 187 -13.66 -17.43 -9.04
C MET A 187 -14.43 -16.93 -7.81
N GLN A 188 -15.21 -15.85 -7.94
CA GLN A 188 -15.96 -15.29 -6.82
C GLN A 188 -16.87 -16.32 -6.17
N GLU A 189 -17.62 -17.11 -6.97
CA GLU A 189 -18.51 -18.15 -6.44
C GLU A 189 -17.75 -19.26 -5.69
N LYS A 190 -16.61 -19.70 -6.23
CA LYS A 190 -15.84 -20.82 -5.65
C LYS A 190 -15.03 -20.45 -4.42
N THR A 191 -14.60 -19.19 -4.32
CA THR A 191 -13.74 -18.74 -3.21
C THR A 191 -14.48 -17.89 -2.17
N PHE A 192 -15.79 -17.66 -2.36
CA PHE A 192 -16.66 -17.08 -1.32
C PHE A 192 -16.79 -18.02 -0.10
N PRO A 193 -16.86 -17.51 1.14
CA PRO A 193 -16.76 -16.09 1.55
C PRO A 193 -15.32 -15.58 1.72
N TYR A 194 -14.32 -16.42 1.52
CA TYR A 194 -12.91 -16.11 1.80
C TYR A 194 -12.25 -15.15 0.82
N THR A 195 -12.92 -14.81 -0.27
CA THR A 195 -12.59 -13.68 -1.15
C THR A 195 -13.84 -12.84 -1.39
N PHE A 196 -13.68 -11.54 -1.55
CA PHE A 196 -14.83 -10.63 -1.63
C PHE A 196 -14.56 -9.43 -2.56
N ASN A 197 -15.64 -8.74 -2.92
CA ASN A 197 -15.62 -7.54 -3.78
C ASN A 197 -14.91 -7.76 -5.12
N SER A 198 -15.04 -8.95 -5.71
CA SER A 198 -14.38 -9.30 -6.97
C SER A 198 -15.24 -8.97 -8.20
N PHE A 199 -16.55 -9.12 -8.07
CA PHE A 199 -17.53 -8.95 -9.15
C PHE A 199 -18.84 -8.36 -8.63
N ASP A 200 -19.33 -7.32 -9.31
CA ASP A 200 -20.64 -6.72 -9.08
C ASP A 200 -21.69 -7.46 -9.91
N VAL A 201 -22.46 -8.34 -9.27
CA VAL A 201 -23.51 -9.13 -9.92
C VAL A 201 -24.63 -8.26 -10.48
N LYS A 202 -24.98 -7.16 -9.79
CA LYS A 202 -26.09 -6.29 -10.20
C LYS A 202 -25.76 -5.49 -11.45
N LYS A 203 -24.50 -5.06 -11.58
CA LYS A 203 -24.02 -4.26 -12.73
C LYS A 203 -23.26 -5.09 -13.77
N ASP A 204 -23.22 -6.41 -13.60
CA ASP A 204 -22.44 -7.34 -14.42
C ASP A 204 -20.99 -6.88 -14.66
N ARG A 205 -20.31 -6.42 -13.60
CA ARG A 205 -19.04 -5.70 -13.72
C ARG A 205 -17.91 -6.32 -12.89
N VAL A 206 -16.76 -6.51 -13.52
CA VAL A 206 -15.51 -6.90 -12.85
C VAL A 206 -15.00 -5.74 -11.98
N LEU A 207 -14.67 -6.03 -10.71
CA LEU A 207 -14.19 -5.03 -9.74
C LEU A 207 -12.69 -5.12 -9.47
N ILE A 208 -12.07 -6.27 -9.78
CA ILE A 208 -10.66 -6.54 -9.46
C ILE A 208 -9.65 -5.91 -10.42
N THR A 209 -10.07 -5.39 -11.57
CA THR A 209 -9.15 -4.84 -12.57
C THR A 209 -9.15 -3.31 -12.54
N PRO A 210 -8.00 -2.65 -12.28
CA PRO A 210 -7.94 -1.20 -12.33
C PRO A 210 -8.04 -0.69 -13.78
N HIS A 211 -8.48 0.56 -13.93
CA HIS A 211 -8.52 1.26 -15.21
C HIS A 211 -7.22 2.05 -15.45
N GLY A 212 -6.86 2.41 -16.69
CA GLY A 212 -5.72 3.30 -16.95
C GLY A 212 -4.34 2.63 -16.93
N PRO A 213 -3.24 3.41 -16.85
CA PRO A 213 -1.92 2.97 -17.33
C PRO A 213 -1.08 2.22 -16.30
N ASP A 214 -1.59 2.03 -15.09
CA ASP A 214 -0.81 1.50 -13.97
C ASP A 214 -0.30 0.05 -14.19
N PRO A 215 0.71 -0.39 -13.43
CA PRO A 215 1.29 -1.72 -13.56
C PRO A 215 0.41 -2.89 -13.07
N VAL A 216 -0.64 -2.65 -12.28
CA VAL A 216 -1.43 -3.71 -11.66
C VAL A 216 -2.33 -4.33 -12.72
N PHE A 217 -2.36 -5.66 -12.82
CA PHE A 217 -3.28 -6.38 -13.72
C PHE A 217 -4.63 -6.63 -13.06
N TYR A 218 -4.62 -7.23 -11.86
CA TYR A 218 -5.80 -7.36 -11.00
C TYR A 218 -5.40 -7.35 -9.52
N GLY A 219 -6.36 -7.09 -8.64
CA GLY A 219 -6.25 -7.22 -7.19
C GLY A 219 -7.39 -8.04 -6.60
N ILE A 220 -7.08 -9.13 -5.90
CA ILE A 220 -8.07 -9.99 -5.22
C ILE A 220 -7.95 -9.76 -3.72
N ARG A 221 -9.07 -9.47 -3.05
CA ARG A 221 -9.14 -9.31 -1.60
C ARG A 221 -9.71 -10.56 -0.96
N GLY A 222 -9.20 -10.93 0.21
CA GLY A 222 -9.65 -12.12 0.92
C GLY A 222 -9.07 -12.25 2.32
N GLU A 223 -9.51 -13.30 3.00
CA GLU A 223 -9.25 -13.55 4.42
C GLU A 223 -7.98 -14.37 4.66
N ASN A 224 -7.53 -15.15 3.67
CA ASN A 224 -6.37 -16.02 3.84
C ASN A 224 -5.57 -16.22 2.54
N VAL A 225 -4.33 -16.66 2.69
CA VAL A 225 -3.39 -16.85 1.57
C VAL A 225 -3.90 -17.90 0.59
N ASN A 226 -4.42 -19.02 1.09
CA ASN A 226 -4.83 -20.14 0.25
C ASN A 226 -5.97 -19.74 -0.70
N SER A 227 -7.00 -19.06 -0.19
CA SER A 227 -8.11 -18.59 -1.02
C SER A 227 -7.66 -17.62 -2.11
N LEU A 228 -6.72 -16.71 -1.79
CA LEU A 228 -6.13 -15.81 -2.77
C LEU A 228 -5.36 -16.57 -3.86
N ILE A 229 -4.54 -17.54 -3.49
CA ILE A 229 -3.77 -18.34 -4.45
C ILE A 229 -4.70 -19.19 -5.32
N ASP A 230 -5.71 -19.84 -4.74
CA ASP A 230 -6.67 -20.64 -5.51
C ASP A 230 -7.50 -19.76 -6.46
N ALA A 231 -7.89 -18.56 -6.02
CA ALA A 231 -8.53 -17.58 -6.88
C ALA A 231 -7.68 -17.25 -8.12
N THR A 232 -6.36 -17.06 -7.96
CA THR A 232 -5.48 -16.78 -9.11
C THR A 232 -5.42 -17.91 -10.14
N LYS A 233 -5.57 -19.17 -9.70
CA LYS A 233 -5.56 -20.34 -10.60
C LYS A 233 -6.83 -20.45 -11.44
N ILE A 234 -7.95 -19.90 -10.95
CA ILE A 234 -9.24 -19.91 -11.65
C ILE A 234 -9.29 -18.81 -12.72
N LEU A 235 -8.70 -17.64 -12.43
CA LEU A 235 -8.71 -16.49 -13.33
C LEU A 235 -8.02 -16.78 -14.67
N LYS A 236 -8.68 -16.40 -15.77
CA LYS A 236 -8.17 -16.60 -17.14
C LYS A 236 -7.85 -15.27 -17.80
N SER A 237 -6.64 -15.15 -18.33
CA SER A 237 -6.14 -14.02 -19.09
C SER A 237 -5.16 -14.48 -20.18
N ASN A 238 -5.11 -13.73 -21.28
CA ASN A 238 -4.16 -13.96 -22.37
C ASN A 238 -2.81 -13.25 -22.13
N GLU A 239 -2.71 -12.41 -21.10
CA GLU A 239 -1.47 -11.72 -20.75
C GLU A 239 -0.56 -12.56 -19.86
N LYS A 240 0.69 -12.75 -20.28
CA LYS A 240 1.73 -13.31 -19.40
C LYS A 240 2.15 -12.25 -18.38
N LEU A 241 1.72 -12.44 -17.14
CA LEU A 241 1.96 -11.54 -16.01
C LEU A 241 3.44 -11.60 -15.57
N ASP A 242 3.91 -10.54 -14.92
CA ASP A 242 5.27 -10.42 -14.38
C ASP A 242 5.42 -11.22 -13.08
N GLY A 243 4.35 -11.22 -12.27
CA GLY A 243 4.24 -11.94 -11.02
C GLY A 243 3.09 -11.43 -10.19
N TYR A 244 3.06 -11.80 -8.92
CA TYR A 244 2.11 -11.29 -7.94
C TYR A 244 2.77 -11.14 -6.57
N MET A 245 2.13 -10.38 -5.69
CA MET A 245 2.52 -10.24 -4.30
C MET A 245 1.28 -10.10 -3.43
N ILE A 246 1.32 -10.71 -2.24
CA ILE A 246 0.26 -10.59 -1.24
C ILE A 246 0.65 -9.50 -0.25
N PHE A 247 -0.28 -8.60 0.02
CA PHE A 247 -0.18 -7.57 1.04
C PHE A 247 -1.12 -7.88 2.20
N LYS A 248 -0.69 -7.57 3.41
CA LYS A 248 -1.58 -7.39 4.57
C LYS A 248 -2.18 -5.99 4.51
N SER A 249 -3.49 -5.85 4.67
CA SER A 249 -4.18 -4.61 4.34
C SER A 249 -5.36 -4.32 5.26
N ASN A 250 -5.67 -3.03 5.45
CA ASN A 250 -6.81 -2.56 6.25
C ASN A 250 -8.08 -2.33 5.40
N GLN A 251 -8.06 -2.75 4.14
CA GLN A 251 -9.24 -2.73 3.28
C GLN A 251 -10.29 -3.70 3.82
N GLY A 252 -11.57 -3.31 3.75
CA GLY A 252 -12.67 -4.14 4.25
C GLY A 252 -12.94 -4.03 5.76
N THR A 253 -12.08 -3.37 6.53
CA THR A 253 -12.21 -3.31 8.01
C THR A 253 -13.02 -2.11 8.53
N GLY A 254 -13.33 -1.14 7.66
CA GLY A 254 -14.03 0.09 8.05
C GLY A 254 -13.21 1.03 8.95
N ASP A 255 -11.89 0.90 8.99
CA ASP A 255 -11.00 1.62 9.93
C ASP A 255 -11.18 3.15 9.97
N HIS A 256 -11.37 3.77 8.81
CA HIS A 256 -11.58 5.21 8.67
C HIS A 256 -12.92 5.70 9.27
N LEU A 257 -13.82 4.79 9.66
CA LEU A 257 -15.13 5.08 10.26
C LEU A 257 -15.17 4.81 11.77
N LYS A 258 -14.07 4.36 12.39
CA LYS A 258 -14.03 4.03 13.83
C LYS A 258 -14.06 5.25 14.77
N ASN A 259 -14.07 6.46 14.23
CA ASN A 259 -14.04 7.70 15.02
C ASN A 259 -15.44 8.32 15.03
N GLU A 260 -15.91 8.72 16.21
CA GLU A 260 -17.13 9.52 16.33
C GLU A 260 -16.80 10.99 16.10
N LEU A 261 -17.55 11.63 15.21
CA LEU A 261 -17.41 13.04 14.88
C LEU A 261 -18.27 13.89 15.84
N ASN A 262 -17.72 15.02 16.24
CA ASN A 262 -18.39 16.03 17.06
C ASN A 262 -18.16 17.43 16.48
N PHE A 263 -18.68 18.47 17.12
CA PHE A 263 -18.57 19.85 16.62
C PHE A 263 -17.11 20.33 16.43
N GLU A 264 -16.13 19.74 17.11
CA GLU A 264 -14.70 20.10 17.00
C GLU A 264 -13.98 19.28 15.92
N THR A 265 -14.40 18.03 15.71
CA THR A 265 -13.73 17.06 14.82
C THR A 265 -14.40 16.94 13.46
N MET A 266 -15.65 17.38 13.33
CA MET A 266 -16.39 17.46 12.06
C MET A 266 -15.87 18.62 11.21
N LYS A 267 -14.71 18.40 10.59
CA LYS A 267 -14.03 19.34 9.70
C LYS A 267 -14.07 18.84 8.25
N PRO A 268 -13.81 19.71 7.25
CA PRO A 268 -13.64 19.26 5.87
C PRO A 268 -12.65 18.10 5.78
N TYR A 269 -13.02 17.10 4.99
CA TYR A 269 -12.25 15.87 4.77
C TYR A 269 -12.12 14.94 6.00
N ALA A 270 -12.85 15.18 7.09
CA ALA A 270 -12.96 14.20 8.16
C ALA A 270 -13.75 12.96 7.70
N SER A 271 -13.48 11.82 8.32
CA SER A 271 -14.24 10.58 8.15
C SER A 271 -14.60 10.01 9.52
N GLY A 272 -15.80 9.46 9.67
CA GLY A 272 -16.27 8.95 10.95
C GLY A 272 -17.77 8.72 10.96
N THR A 273 -18.28 8.42 12.14
CA THR A 273 -19.73 8.26 12.41
C THR A 273 -20.27 9.50 13.12
N LEU A 274 -21.57 9.73 12.97
CA LEU A 274 -22.34 10.71 13.74
C LEU A 274 -23.48 9.97 14.43
N SER A 275 -23.70 10.26 15.70
CA SER A 275 -24.84 9.79 16.47
C SER A 275 -25.86 10.93 16.55
N GLY A 276 -27.11 10.67 16.17
CA GLY A 276 -28.19 11.66 16.13
C GLY A 276 -29.56 11.03 16.33
#